data_AF-A0A928PK83-F1
#
_entry.id   AF-A0A928PK83-F1
#
_cell.length_a   1.000
_cell.length_b   1.000
_cell.length_c   1.000
_cell.angle_alpha   90.00
_cell.angle_beta   90.00
_cell.angle_gamma   90.00
#
_symmetry.space_group_name_H-M   'P 1'
#
loop_
_entity.id
_entity.type
_entity.pdbx_description
1 polymer ?
#
loop_
_entity_poly.entity_id
_entity_poly.type
_entity_poly.pdbx_seq_one_letter_code
_entity_poly.pdbx_strand_id
1 'polypeptide(L)'
;MSPILLAASTLGDKIDSAFAAFDLWVFHFFGSMQCGFLTAVAKIFTTFGDEAFVIPMAVLGVVLCFFKKTRKYGFALIFAIAIGTIVTNVVVKPMALRIRPYNTLQANADYWKWYLGAGMLSESDYSFPSGHTTAAFEIGISMFLVFMSEKKKKIAWIFPCIAVFTMCSRVYLMVHYATDVLCGLVVGSLAGVMAFFLSKLVCKLFEKVKFLDAIDVDRLFKKCDKEDKHPYIWNKIVICVAVAAFFCGAFIPSLTEGGAEAERCAYDEEYDCQNEPKSDLEKYPVIDGQKYCKIHHKEYAADLIYSEDGVITALPELPEGEAWQEGEVDGFLKTETDAKVKLEWNETEVKLTVESEKAQDIKIGISGGEQQTVSFEKGETKEVVLTR
;
A
#
# COMPACT_ATOMS: atom_id res chain seq x y z
N MET A 1 11.08 14.25 35.51
CA MET A 1 10.32 12.99 35.58
C MET A 1 11.06 11.95 34.76
N SER A 2 11.26 10.76 35.32
CA SER A 2 12.37 9.85 34.99
C SER A 2 12.38 9.28 33.55
N PRO A 3 13.57 9.03 32.97
CA PRO A 3 13.79 8.35 31.68
C PRO A 3 13.52 6.82 31.72
N ILE A 4 12.60 6.39 32.59
CA ILE A 4 12.25 4.97 32.82
C ILE A 4 11.12 4.48 31.88
N LEU A 5 10.63 5.32 30.96
CA LEU A 5 9.92 4.84 29.76
C LEU A 5 10.91 4.41 28.66
N LEU A 6 11.88 3.58 29.07
CA LEU A 6 12.64 2.69 28.22
C LEU A 6 11.64 1.89 27.36
N ALA A 7 11.69 2.11 26.04
CA ALA A 7 11.35 1.14 25.00
C ALA A 7 10.21 0.16 25.33
N ALA A 8 8.98 0.66 25.49
CA ALA A 8 7.85 -0.21 25.20
C ALA A 8 7.89 -0.45 23.69
N SER A 9 8.47 -1.58 23.27
CA SER A 9 8.37 -2.03 21.88
C SER A 9 6.91 -1.99 21.47
N THR A 10 6.63 -1.26 20.38
CA THR A 10 5.28 -1.16 19.84
C THR A 10 4.76 -2.56 19.55
N LEU A 11 3.44 -2.73 19.47
CA LEU A 11 2.90 -4.02 19.06
C LEU A 11 3.43 -4.40 17.66
N GLY A 12 3.66 -3.43 16.78
CA GLY A 12 4.36 -3.61 15.50
C GLY A 12 5.76 -4.20 15.66
N ASP A 13 6.63 -3.61 16.49
CA ASP A 13 8.01 -4.10 16.72
C ASP A 13 8.05 -5.55 17.22
N LYS A 14 7.07 -5.92 18.06
CA LYS A 14 6.93 -7.29 18.58
C LYS A 14 6.49 -8.26 17.49
N ILE A 15 5.58 -7.84 16.60
CA ILE A 15 5.15 -8.65 15.46
C ILE A 15 6.32 -8.85 14.51
N ASP A 16 7.07 -7.79 14.17
CA ASP A 16 8.27 -7.89 13.33
C ASP A 16 9.27 -8.87 13.92
N SER A 17 9.60 -8.72 15.21
CA SER A 17 10.57 -9.59 15.87
C SER A 17 10.11 -11.07 15.90
N ALA A 18 8.81 -11.31 16.08
CA ALA A 18 8.27 -12.67 16.17
C ALA A 18 8.08 -13.35 14.81
N PHE A 19 7.79 -12.59 13.75
CA PHE A 19 7.36 -13.13 12.47
C PHE A 19 8.23 -12.71 11.27
N ALA A 20 9.35 -12.01 11.47
CA ALA A 20 10.23 -11.55 10.38
C ALA A 20 10.60 -12.68 9.39
N ALA A 21 10.98 -13.85 9.89
CA ALA A 21 11.36 -14.98 9.04
C ALA A 21 10.18 -15.46 8.17
N PHE A 22 8.97 -15.47 8.72
CA PHE A 22 7.76 -15.83 7.98
C PHE A 22 7.42 -14.76 6.94
N ASP A 23 7.41 -13.49 7.32
CA ASP A 23 7.10 -12.39 6.41
C ASP A 23 8.09 -12.32 5.23
N LEU A 24 9.39 -12.47 5.49
CA LEU A 24 10.42 -12.53 4.45
C LEU A 24 10.26 -13.76 3.54
N TRP A 25 9.97 -14.93 4.10
CA TRP A 25 9.73 -16.15 3.31
C TRP A 25 8.55 -15.96 2.34
N VAL A 26 7.47 -15.32 2.79
CA VAL A 26 6.33 -15.02 1.91
C VAL A 26 6.69 -13.99 0.84
N PHE A 27 7.49 -12.97 1.16
CA PHE A 27 7.99 -12.03 0.15
C PHE A 27 8.83 -12.72 -0.92
N HIS A 28 9.74 -13.62 -0.55
CA HIS A 28 10.49 -14.42 -1.52
C HIS A 28 9.56 -15.25 -2.41
N PHE A 29 8.54 -15.88 -1.84
CA PHE A 29 7.55 -16.64 -2.62
C PHE A 29 6.87 -15.75 -3.67
N PHE A 30 6.29 -14.62 -3.29
CA PHE A 30 5.62 -13.74 -4.25
C PHE A 30 6.59 -13.06 -5.22
N GLY A 31 7.75 -12.62 -4.73
CA GLY A 31 8.83 -12.01 -5.51
C GLY A 31 9.34 -12.93 -6.61
N SER A 32 9.55 -14.21 -6.31
CA SER A 32 10.00 -15.22 -7.29
C SER A 32 9.02 -15.47 -8.44
N MET A 33 7.74 -15.12 -8.25
CA MET A 33 6.69 -15.29 -9.25
C MET A 33 6.38 -13.99 -9.99
N GLN A 34 7.02 -12.86 -9.65
CA GLN A 34 6.65 -11.57 -10.22
C GLN A 34 6.89 -11.53 -11.74
N CYS A 35 5.87 -11.06 -12.46
CA CYS A 35 5.95 -10.75 -13.88
C CYS A 35 4.91 -9.69 -14.25
N GLY A 36 5.07 -9.01 -15.39
CA GLY A 36 4.17 -7.92 -15.79
C GLY A 36 2.69 -8.31 -15.81
N PHE A 37 2.38 -9.54 -16.25
CA PHE A 37 1.01 -10.07 -16.24
C PHE A 37 0.45 -10.22 -14.81
N LEU A 38 1.18 -10.88 -13.91
CA LEU A 38 0.74 -11.08 -12.54
C LEU A 38 0.68 -9.76 -11.76
N THR A 39 1.56 -8.80 -12.08
CA THR A 39 1.52 -7.45 -11.52
C THR A 39 0.27 -6.70 -11.96
N ALA A 40 -0.10 -6.76 -13.24
CA ALA A 40 -1.36 -6.18 -13.71
C ALA A 40 -2.58 -6.83 -13.02
N VAL A 41 -2.57 -8.16 -12.88
CA VAL A 41 -3.63 -8.89 -12.15
C VAL A 41 -3.69 -8.45 -10.68
N ALA A 42 -2.55 -8.32 -10.00
CA ALA A 42 -2.48 -7.86 -8.62
C ALA A 42 -3.01 -6.44 -8.45
N LYS A 43 -2.67 -5.52 -9.36
CA LYS A 43 -3.21 -4.16 -9.40
C LYS A 43 -4.73 -4.14 -9.62
N ILE A 44 -5.28 -5.04 -10.45
CA ILE A 44 -6.75 -5.16 -10.57
C ILE A 44 -7.38 -5.64 -9.28
N PHE A 45 -6.81 -6.65 -8.61
CA PHE A 45 -7.41 -7.20 -7.41
C PHE A 45 -7.26 -6.30 -6.18
N THR A 46 -6.22 -5.46 -6.12
CA THR A 46 -6.07 -4.53 -5.00
C THR A 46 -7.16 -3.46 -4.96
N THR A 47 -7.74 -3.08 -6.12
CA THR A 47 -8.78 -2.05 -6.17
C THR A 47 -10.04 -2.44 -5.38
N PHE A 48 -10.36 -3.73 -5.26
CA PHE A 48 -11.53 -4.20 -4.49
C PHE A 48 -11.43 -3.97 -2.99
N GLY A 49 -10.24 -3.69 -2.47
CA GLY A 49 -10.04 -3.27 -1.08
C GLY A 49 -9.83 -1.77 -0.91
N ASP A 50 -9.78 -1.03 -2.02
CA ASP A 50 -9.42 0.37 -2.02
C ASP A 50 -10.58 1.27 -1.58
N GLU A 51 -10.27 2.43 -1.00
CA GLU A 51 -11.29 3.40 -0.57
C GLU A 51 -12.18 3.84 -1.72
N ALA A 52 -11.61 3.98 -2.92
CA ALA A 52 -12.35 4.29 -4.14
C ALA A 52 -13.40 3.21 -4.46
N PHE A 53 -13.20 1.95 -4.08
CA PHE A 53 -14.23 0.90 -4.24
C PHE A 53 -15.16 0.79 -3.02
N VAL A 54 -14.61 0.91 -1.81
CA VAL A 54 -15.33 0.69 -0.55
C VAL A 54 -16.37 1.78 -0.31
N ILE A 55 -16.06 3.05 -0.59
CA ILE A 55 -17.00 4.17 -0.44
C ILE A 55 -18.25 3.97 -1.32
N PRO A 56 -18.13 3.65 -2.63
CA PRO A 56 -19.28 3.27 -3.44
C PRO A 56 -20.06 2.07 -2.93
N MET A 57 -19.39 1.06 -2.38
CA MET A 57 -20.08 -0.09 -1.77
C MET A 57 -20.91 0.31 -0.55
N ALA A 58 -20.44 1.27 0.26
CA ALA A 58 -21.21 1.83 1.36
C ALA A 58 -22.44 2.61 0.88
N VAL A 59 -22.28 3.46 -0.15
CA VAL A 59 -23.38 4.19 -0.79
C VAL A 59 -24.41 3.24 -1.39
N LEU A 60 -23.94 2.21 -2.11
CA LEU A 60 -24.81 1.14 -2.62
C LEU A 60 -25.56 0.45 -1.49
N GLY A 61 -24.88 0.19 -0.36
CA GLY A 61 -25.51 -0.35 0.84
C GLY A 61 -26.71 0.49 1.31
N VAL A 62 -26.54 1.81 1.39
CA VAL A 62 -27.60 2.76 1.75
C VAL A 62 -28.74 2.73 0.74
N VAL A 63 -28.43 2.75 -0.56
CA VAL A 63 -29.44 2.67 -1.62
C VAL A 63 -30.26 1.38 -1.50
N LEU A 64 -29.61 0.24 -1.28
CA LEU A 64 -30.29 -1.05 -1.14
C LEU A 64 -31.21 -1.12 0.10
N CYS A 65 -30.93 -0.36 1.16
CA CYS A 65 -31.81 -0.26 2.33
C CYS A 65 -33.20 0.32 2.01
N PHE A 66 -33.35 1.10 0.92
CA PHE A 66 -34.64 1.67 0.52
C PHE A 66 -35.56 0.68 -0.22
N PHE A 67 -35.05 -0.46 -0.69
CA PHE A 67 -35.82 -1.44 -1.45
C PHE A 67 -36.10 -2.68 -0.62
N LYS A 68 -37.38 -2.99 -0.35
CA LYS A 68 -37.79 -4.10 0.53
C LYS A 68 -37.09 -5.44 0.26
N LYS A 69 -36.86 -5.77 -1.01
CA LYS A 69 -36.26 -7.04 -1.43
C LYS A 69 -34.74 -7.10 -1.18
N THR A 70 -34.06 -5.96 -1.16
CA THR A 70 -32.60 -5.91 -1.08
C THR A 70 -32.05 -5.32 0.22
N ARG A 71 -32.91 -4.84 1.14
CA ARG A 71 -32.46 -4.18 2.40
C ARG A 71 -31.46 -5.00 3.21
N LYS A 72 -31.60 -6.32 3.24
CA LYS A 72 -30.67 -7.20 3.97
C LYS A 72 -29.24 -7.16 3.41
N TYR A 73 -29.09 -6.98 2.09
CA TYR A 73 -27.79 -6.75 1.47
C TYR A 73 -27.24 -5.38 1.86
N GLY A 74 -28.12 -4.36 1.83
CA GLY A 74 -27.77 -3.01 2.24
C GLY A 74 -27.26 -2.92 3.67
N PHE A 75 -28.04 -3.44 4.63
CA PHE A 75 -27.64 -3.46 6.04
C PHE A 75 -26.38 -4.30 6.27
N ALA A 76 -26.24 -5.45 5.59
CA ALA A 76 -25.05 -6.27 5.72
C ALA A 76 -23.78 -5.54 5.23
N LEU A 77 -23.85 -4.83 4.11
CA LEU A 77 -22.74 -4.00 3.61
C LEU A 77 -22.39 -2.88 4.58
N ILE A 78 -23.38 -2.08 4.99
CA ILE A 78 -23.16 -0.93 5.88
C ILE A 78 -22.54 -1.37 7.20
N PHE A 79 -23.11 -2.40 7.84
CA PHE A 79 -22.58 -2.88 9.11
C PHE A 79 -21.19 -3.50 8.95
N ALA A 80 -20.91 -4.20 7.85
CA ALA A 80 -19.59 -4.79 7.63
C ALA A 80 -18.53 -3.70 7.53
N ILE A 81 -18.76 -2.73 6.63
CA ILE A 81 -17.84 -1.60 6.38
C ILE A 81 -17.67 -0.74 7.64
N ALA A 82 -18.76 -0.43 8.34
CA ALA A 82 -18.67 0.36 9.57
C ALA A 82 -17.85 -0.37 10.64
N ILE A 83 -18.10 -1.66 10.86
CA ILE A 83 -17.41 -2.42 11.92
C ILE A 83 -15.92 -2.58 11.58
N GLY A 84 -15.57 -3.04 10.38
CA GLY A 84 -14.16 -3.29 10.09
C GLY A 84 -13.35 -2.01 9.91
N THR A 85 -13.90 -0.92 9.37
CA THR A 85 -13.22 0.39 9.39
C THR A 85 -12.95 0.88 10.82
N ILE A 86 -13.93 0.77 11.73
CA ILE A 86 -13.72 1.15 13.14
C ILE A 86 -12.64 0.26 13.77
N VAL A 87 -12.74 -1.06 13.63
CA VAL A 87 -11.77 -1.97 14.27
C VAL A 87 -10.37 -1.77 13.68
N THR A 88 -10.23 -1.72 12.37
CA THR A 88 -8.91 -1.62 11.72
C THR A 88 -8.30 -0.23 11.87
N ASN A 89 -8.98 0.83 11.42
CA ASN A 89 -8.39 2.16 11.33
C ASN A 89 -8.45 2.94 12.66
N VAL A 90 -9.51 2.77 13.45
CA VAL A 90 -9.68 3.55 14.69
C VAL A 90 -9.08 2.84 15.90
N VAL A 91 -9.09 1.50 15.94
CA VAL A 91 -8.62 0.74 17.10
C VAL A 91 -7.24 0.13 16.88
N VAL A 92 -7.07 -0.76 15.90
CA VAL A 92 -5.86 -1.59 15.82
C VAL A 92 -4.67 -0.82 15.24
N LYS A 93 -4.85 -0.01 14.18
CA LYS A 93 -3.74 0.76 13.58
C LYS A 93 -3.03 1.67 14.60
N PRO A 94 -3.74 2.51 15.40
CA PRO A 94 -3.10 3.34 16.43
C PRO A 94 -2.43 2.54 17.55
N MET A 95 -2.85 1.30 17.79
CA MET A 95 -2.23 0.41 18.79
C MET A 95 -0.97 -0.27 18.25
N ALA A 96 -0.95 -0.61 16.96
CA ALA A 96 0.14 -1.35 16.33
C ALA A 96 1.30 -0.45 15.91
N LEU A 97 1.00 0.69 15.28
CA LEU A 97 1.98 1.64 14.74
C LEU A 97 3.07 0.99 13.90
N ARG A 98 2.74 -0.12 13.23
CA ARG A 98 3.71 -0.90 12.44
C ARG A 98 4.04 -0.14 11.15
N ILE A 99 5.33 0.00 10.87
CA ILE A 99 5.83 0.66 9.67
C ILE A 99 5.67 -0.29 8.46
N ARG A 100 5.54 0.25 7.25
CA ARG A 100 5.40 -0.50 6.00
C ARG A 100 6.71 -1.19 5.58
N PRO A 101 6.65 -2.33 4.87
CA PRO A 101 7.86 -3.05 4.46
C PRO A 101 8.75 -2.25 3.50
N TYR A 102 8.18 -1.43 2.60
CA TYR A 102 8.96 -0.55 1.71
C TYR A 102 9.65 0.62 2.43
N ASN A 103 9.34 0.87 3.69
CA ASN A 103 10.03 1.86 4.51
C ASN A 103 11.15 1.24 5.37
N THR A 104 11.04 -0.04 5.73
CA THR A 104 12.00 -0.73 6.62
C THR A 104 13.00 -1.62 5.88
N LEU A 105 12.63 -2.18 4.73
CA LEU A 105 13.41 -3.19 3.99
C LEU A 105 14.16 -2.63 2.78
N GLN A 106 14.32 -1.32 2.67
CA GLN A 106 14.98 -0.66 1.52
C GLN A 106 16.45 -1.05 1.31
N ALA A 107 17.12 -1.55 2.36
CA ALA A 107 18.49 -2.05 2.27
C ALA A 107 18.55 -3.52 1.81
N ASN A 108 17.41 -4.22 1.74
CA ASN A 108 17.34 -5.57 1.19
C ASN A 108 17.17 -5.46 -0.33
N ALA A 109 18.22 -5.80 -1.08
CA ALA A 109 18.27 -5.67 -2.54
C ALA A 109 17.16 -6.47 -3.24
N ASP A 110 16.92 -7.71 -2.82
CA ASP A 110 15.88 -8.56 -3.40
C ASP A 110 14.48 -7.96 -3.22
N TYR A 111 14.17 -7.55 -1.99
CA TYR A 111 12.90 -6.90 -1.67
C TYR A 111 12.70 -5.61 -2.47
N TRP A 112 13.72 -4.75 -2.49
CA TRP A 112 13.65 -3.46 -3.16
C TRP A 112 13.40 -3.64 -4.66
N LYS A 113 14.09 -4.58 -5.30
CA LYS A 113 13.87 -4.95 -6.70
C LYS A 113 12.42 -5.36 -6.98
N TRP A 114 11.81 -6.17 -6.12
CA TRP A 114 10.42 -6.58 -6.29
C TRP A 114 9.41 -5.45 -6.07
N TYR A 115 9.70 -4.53 -5.15
CA TYR A 115 8.88 -3.34 -4.93
C TYR A 115 8.93 -2.40 -6.15
N LEU A 116 10.11 -2.18 -6.72
CA LEU A 116 10.28 -1.45 -7.99
C LEU A 116 9.48 -2.12 -9.12
N GLY A 117 9.64 -3.45 -9.28
CA GLY A 117 8.93 -4.23 -10.30
C GLY A 117 7.41 -4.28 -10.12
N ALA A 118 6.90 -4.06 -8.90
CA ALA A 118 5.48 -3.96 -8.61
C ALA A 118 4.89 -2.57 -8.93
N GLY A 119 5.73 -1.59 -9.25
CA GLY A 119 5.32 -0.23 -9.60
C GLY A 119 5.30 0.77 -8.45
N MET A 120 6.04 0.49 -7.36
CA MET A 120 6.30 1.43 -6.26
C MET A 120 5.05 2.08 -5.66
N LEU A 121 4.04 1.28 -5.36
CA LEU A 121 2.81 1.77 -4.76
C LEU A 121 3.07 2.24 -3.32
N SER A 122 2.61 3.44 -2.99
CA SER A 122 2.73 4.01 -1.65
C SER A 122 1.35 4.22 -1.04
N GLU A 123 1.31 4.16 0.29
CA GLU A 123 0.10 4.26 1.10
C GLU A 123 0.39 5.19 2.30
N SER A 124 -0.56 6.04 2.67
CA SER A 124 -0.37 7.10 3.67
C SER A 124 -0.38 6.63 5.13
N ASP A 125 -0.89 5.43 5.39
CA ASP A 125 -1.17 4.92 6.74
C ASP A 125 -0.23 3.78 7.21
N TYR A 126 -0.24 3.49 8.52
CA TYR A 126 0.42 2.31 9.12
C TYR A 126 0.03 0.99 8.46
N SER A 127 0.94 0.00 8.50
CA SER A 127 0.81 -1.26 7.78
C SER A 127 -0.12 -2.27 8.44
N PHE A 128 -0.17 -2.31 9.77
CA PHE A 128 -0.89 -3.35 10.52
C PHE A 128 -2.21 -2.87 11.14
N PRO A 129 -3.34 -3.57 10.91
CA PRO A 129 -3.54 -4.62 9.93
C PRO A 129 -3.83 -4.02 8.54
N SER A 130 -3.79 -4.85 7.50
CA SER A 130 -4.10 -4.40 6.13
C SER A 130 -5.55 -3.93 6.00
N GLY A 131 -5.73 -2.65 5.64
CA GLY A 131 -7.03 -2.02 5.37
C GLY A 131 -7.73 -2.66 4.17
N HIS A 132 -7.05 -2.73 3.02
CA HIS A 132 -7.58 -3.35 1.80
C HIS A 132 -8.02 -4.80 2.03
N THR A 133 -7.24 -5.58 2.78
CA THR A 133 -7.62 -6.95 3.11
C THR A 133 -8.84 -7.00 4.04
N THR A 134 -8.87 -6.15 5.06
CA THR A 134 -10.04 -6.06 5.96
C THR A 134 -11.30 -5.76 5.16
N ALA A 135 -11.26 -4.73 4.31
CA ALA A 135 -12.39 -4.28 3.50
C ALA A 135 -12.86 -5.36 2.51
N ALA A 136 -11.93 -6.04 1.85
CA ALA A 136 -12.29 -7.12 0.95
C ALA A 136 -12.96 -8.29 1.67
N PHE A 137 -12.47 -8.67 2.86
CA PHE A 137 -13.06 -9.76 3.66
C PHE A 137 -14.37 -9.38 4.35
N GLU A 138 -14.54 -8.16 4.86
CA GLU A 138 -15.79 -7.75 5.51
C GLU A 138 -16.96 -7.71 4.51
N ILE A 139 -16.72 -7.14 3.32
CA ILE A 139 -17.67 -7.14 2.21
C ILE A 139 -17.84 -8.58 1.70
N GLY A 140 -16.73 -9.29 1.52
CA GLY A 140 -16.69 -10.63 0.96
C GLY A 140 -17.52 -11.64 1.78
N ILE A 141 -17.28 -11.68 3.09
CA ILE A 141 -17.93 -12.60 4.02
C ILE A 141 -19.37 -12.19 4.31
N SER A 142 -19.67 -10.90 4.48
CA SER A 142 -21.05 -10.45 4.68
C SER A 142 -21.93 -10.82 3.48
N MET A 143 -21.46 -10.56 2.25
CA MET A 143 -22.19 -10.92 1.03
C MET A 143 -22.29 -12.43 0.85
N PHE A 144 -21.20 -13.18 1.07
CA PHE A 144 -21.22 -14.64 1.05
C PHE A 144 -22.35 -15.20 1.92
N LEU A 145 -22.46 -14.75 3.18
CA LEU A 145 -23.46 -15.22 4.13
C LEU A 145 -24.88 -14.82 3.72
N VAL A 146 -25.09 -13.59 3.23
CA VAL A 146 -26.39 -13.16 2.71
C VAL A 146 -26.82 -14.03 1.52
N PHE A 147 -25.97 -14.24 0.52
CA PHE A 147 -26.29 -15.06 -0.65
C PHE A 147 -26.46 -16.55 -0.30
N MET A 148 -25.67 -17.08 0.65
CA MET A 148 -25.86 -18.44 1.16
C MET A 148 -27.21 -18.60 1.86
N SER A 149 -27.66 -17.60 2.63
CA SER A 149 -28.98 -17.62 3.28
C SER A 149 -30.14 -17.67 2.27
N GLU A 150 -29.91 -17.17 1.04
CA GLU A 150 -30.85 -17.26 -0.08
C GLU A 150 -30.70 -18.53 -0.93
N LYS A 151 -29.82 -19.46 -0.54
CA LYS A 151 -29.50 -20.67 -1.32
C LYS A 151 -28.87 -20.38 -2.69
N LYS A 152 -28.30 -19.18 -2.90
CA LYS A 152 -27.60 -18.76 -4.14
C LYS A 152 -26.10 -19.12 -4.10
N LYS A 153 -25.80 -20.40 -3.87
CA LYS A 153 -24.43 -20.88 -3.59
C LYS A 153 -23.39 -20.50 -4.64
N LYS A 154 -23.75 -20.54 -5.93
CA LYS A 154 -22.83 -20.23 -7.04
C LYS A 154 -22.30 -18.79 -6.98
N ILE A 155 -23.19 -17.85 -6.67
CA ILE A 155 -22.86 -16.43 -6.59
C ILE A 155 -22.11 -16.13 -5.28
N ALA A 156 -22.52 -16.78 -4.18
CA ALA A 156 -21.93 -16.56 -2.87
C ALA A 156 -20.40 -16.74 -2.86
N TRP A 157 -19.87 -17.79 -3.50
CA TRP A 157 -18.44 -18.10 -3.50
C TRP A 157 -17.55 -17.09 -4.24
N ILE A 158 -18.11 -16.27 -5.13
CA ILE A 158 -17.34 -15.25 -5.85
C ILE A 158 -16.71 -14.25 -4.89
N PHE A 159 -17.47 -13.85 -3.85
CA PHE A 159 -17.08 -12.83 -2.89
C PHE A 159 -15.81 -13.17 -2.07
N PRO A 160 -15.73 -14.32 -1.37
CA PRO A 160 -14.51 -14.69 -0.65
C PRO A 160 -13.35 -14.99 -1.59
N CYS A 161 -13.59 -15.45 -2.82
CA CYS A 161 -12.52 -15.61 -3.81
C CYS A 161 -11.87 -14.27 -4.15
N ILE A 162 -12.67 -13.23 -4.44
CA ILE A 162 -12.15 -11.87 -4.66
C ILE A 162 -11.35 -11.40 -3.44
N ALA A 163 -11.88 -11.60 -2.23
CA ALA A 163 -11.19 -11.20 -0.99
C ALA A 163 -9.82 -11.88 -0.82
N VAL A 164 -9.70 -13.16 -1.15
CA VAL A 164 -8.43 -13.89 -1.12
C VAL A 164 -7.45 -13.34 -2.17
N PHE A 165 -7.92 -13.03 -3.38
CA PHE A 165 -7.05 -12.44 -4.39
C PHE A 165 -6.60 -11.02 -4.02
N THR A 166 -7.47 -10.20 -3.43
CA THR A 166 -7.11 -8.88 -2.88
C THR A 166 -6.11 -9.02 -1.74
N MET A 167 -6.26 -10.01 -0.86
CA MET A 167 -5.27 -10.29 0.19
C MET A 167 -3.89 -10.61 -0.38
N CYS A 168 -3.83 -11.53 -1.34
CA CYS A 168 -2.58 -11.92 -1.98
C CYS A 168 -1.94 -10.77 -2.76
N SER A 169 -2.75 -9.90 -3.39
CA SER A 169 -2.20 -8.78 -4.16
C SER A 169 -1.43 -7.79 -3.28
N ARG A 170 -1.85 -7.55 -2.04
CA ARG A 170 -1.16 -6.62 -1.12
C ARG A 170 0.27 -7.05 -0.77
N VAL A 171 0.49 -8.36 -0.61
CA VAL A 171 1.84 -8.90 -0.36
C VAL A 171 2.64 -8.99 -1.65
N TYR A 172 2.00 -9.40 -2.76
CA TYR A 172 2.63 -9.44 -4.08
C TYR A 172 3.14 -8.06 -4.52
N LEU A 173 2.41 -7.00 -4.22
CA LEU A 173 2.77 -5.61 -4.53
C LEU A 173 3.79 -5.02 -3.55
N MET A 174 4.25 -5.79 -2.57
CA MET A 174 5.27 -5.38 -1.60
C MET A 174 4.86 -4.14 -0.77
N VAL A 175 3.56 -4.01 -0.45
CA VAL A 175 3.03 -2.88 0.35
C VAL A 175 2.61 -3.27 1.77
N HIS A 176 2.50 -4.58 2.03
CA HIS A 176 2.13 -5.15 3.32
C HIS A 176 2.91 -6.43 3.61
N TYR A 177 3.13 -6.67 4.91
CA TYR A 177 3.63 -7.95 5.40
C TYR A 177 2.55 -9.03 5.32
N ALA A 178 2.96 -10.30 5.29
CA ALA A 178 2.02 -11.43 5.28
C ALA A 178 1.17 -11.46 6.57
N THR A 179 1.77 -11.12 7.70
CA THR A 179 1.08 -10.99 8.98
C THR A 179 0.04 -9.86 9.01
N ASP A 180 0.27 -8.74 8.30
CA ASP A 180 -0.72 -7.65 8.18
C ASP A 180 -2.00 -8.14 7.51
N VAL A 181 -1.85 -8.88 6.42
CA VAL A 181 -2.98 -9.37 5.62
C VAL A 181 -3.69 -10.54 6.30
N LEU A 182 -2.97 -11.39 7.03
CA LEU A 182 -3.59 -12.45 7.85
C LEU A 182 -4.44 -11.86 8.98
N CYS A 183 -3.97 -10.79 9.64
CA CYS A 183 -4.77 -10.10 10.64
C CYS A 183 -6.00 -9.42 9.99
N GLY A 184 -5.81 -8.75 8.84
CA GLY A 184 -6.91 -8.16 8.07
C GLY A 184 -7.97 -9.20 7.66
N LEU A 185 -7.57 -10.41 7.28
CA LEU A 185 -8.49 -11.53 7.00
C LEU A 185 -9.34 -11.86 8.23
N VAL A 186 -8.72 -11.97 9.41
CA VAL A 186 -9.44 -12.31 10.65
C VAL A 186 -10.41 -11.19 11.03
N VAL A 187 -9.94 -9.95 11.06
CA VAL A 187 -10.77 -8.78 11.42
C VAL A 187 -11.93 -8.62 10.44
N GLY A 188 -11.65 -8.62 9.14
CA GLY A 188 -12.68 -8.48 8.10
C GLY A 188 -13.70 -9.62 8.13
N SER A 189 -13.25 -10.86 8.31
CA SER A 189 -14.17 -12.00 8.40
C SER A 189 -15.10 -11.91 9.61
N LEU A 190 -14.58 -11.51 10.78
CA LEU A 190 -15.39 -11.32 11.98
C LEU A 190 -16.38 -10.17 11.81
N ALA A 191 -15.95 -9.04 11.23
CA ALA A 191 -16.82 -7.92 10.88
C ALA A 191 -17.96 -8.35 9.95
N GLY A 192 -17.65 -9.09 8.88
CA GLY A 192 -18.64 -9.60 7.93
C GLY A 192 -19.65 -10.56 8.55
N VAL A 193 -19.20 -11.46 9.44
CA VAL A 193 -20.09 -12.37 10.20
C VAL A 193 -21.02 -11.58 11.13
N MET A 194 -20.48 -10.64 11.91
CA MET A 194 -21.28 -9.80 12.80
C MET A 194 -22.31 -9.00 12.03
N ALA A 195 -21.90 -8.37 10.93
CA ALA A 195 -22.78 -7.59 10.05
C ALA A 195 -23.93 -8.43 9.49
N PHE A 196 -23.68 -9.68 9.10
CA PHE A 196 -24.73 -10.60 8.69
C PHE A 196 -25.77 -10.84 9.78
N PHE A 197 -25.35 -11.08 11.03
CA PHE A 197 -26.29 -11.27 12.13
C PHE A 197 -27.05 -9.99 12.50
N LEU A 198 -26.35 -8.84 12.53
CA LEU A 198 -26.96 -7.53 12.78
C LEU A 198 -28.00 -7.19 11.70
N SER A 199 -27.67 -7.36 10.41
CA SER A 199 -28.61 -7.12 9.32
C SER A 199 -29.88 -7.97 9.44
N LYS A 200 -29.75 -9.25 9.82
CA LYS A 200 -30.89 -10.13 10.05
C LYS A 200 -31.74 -9.69 11.25
N LEU A 201 -31.09 -9.26 12.34
CA LEU A 201 -31.78 -8.72 13.53
C LEU A 201 -32.57 -7.46 13.16
N VAL A 202 -31.93 -6.52 12.48
CA VAL A 202 -32.50 -5.24 12.05
C VAL A 202 -33.67 -5.46 11.09
N CYS A 203 -33.52 -6.32 10.08
CA CYS A 203 -34.62 -6.68 9.19
C CYS A 203 -35.83 -7.28 9.95
N LYS A 204 -35.60 -8.18 10.91
CA LYS A 204 -36.68 -8.76 11.74
C LYS A 204 -37.37 -7.74 12.63
N LEU A 205 -36.63 -6.79 13.21
CA LEU A 205 -37.20 -5.71 14.01
C LEU A 205 -38.06 -4.80 13.12
N PHE A 206 -37.59 -4.50 11.92
CA PHE A 206 -38.33 -3.65 10.98
C PHE A 206 -39.58 -4.30 10.39
N GLU A 207 -39.62 -5.63 10.20
CA GLU A 207 -40.86 -6.31 9.81
C GLU A 207 -41.98 -6.12 10.85
N LYS A 208 -41.65 -5.88 12.12
CA LYS A 208 -42.62 -5.59 13.17
C LYS A 208 -43.09 -4.14 13.18
N VAL A 209 -42.30 -3.21 12.64
CA VAL A 209 -42.58 -1.77 12.64
C VAL A 209 -43.02 -1.34 11.23
N LYS A 210 -44.32 -1.20 11.00
CA LYS A 210 -44.93 -0.85 9.69
C LYS A 210 -44.42 0.47 9.05
N PHE A 211 -43.60 1.26 9.76
CA PHE A 211 -43.10 2.56 9.35
C PHE A 211 -42.27 2.55 8.05
N LEU A 212 -41.37 1.58 7.86
CA LEU A 212 -40.52 1.54 6.64
C LEU A 212 -41.23 0.99 5.40
N ASP A 213 -42.37 0.32 5.54
CA ASP A 213 -43.20 -0.05 4.37
C ASP A 213 -43.85 1.18 3.72
N ALA A 214 -43.83 2.34 4.39
CA ALA A 214 -44.21 3.63 3.81
C ALA A 214 -43.07 4.28 3.00
N ILE A 215 -41.81 3.95 3.30
CA ILE A 215 -40.59 4.49 2.66
C ILE A 215 -40.06 3.52 1.56
N ASP A 216 -40.80 2.46 1.25
CA ASP A 216 -40.43 1.53 0.18
C ASP A 216 -40.49 2.23 -1.19
N VAL A 217 -39.31 2.53 -1.75
CA VAL A 217 -39.16 3.28 -3.01
C VAL A 217 -39.84 2.55 -4.18
N ASP A 218 -39.93 1.22 -4.13
CA ASP A 218 -40.66 0.41 -5.11
C ASP A 218 -42.18 0.71 -5.12
N ARG A 219 -42.77 1.13 -3.99
CA ARG A 219 -44.17 1.59 -3.94
C ARG A 219 -44.33 3.01 -4.48
N LEU A 220 -43.38 3.90 -4.18
CA LEU A 220 -43.36 5.28 -4.68
C LEU A 220 -43.28 5.30 -6.21
N PHE A 221 -42.34 4.55 -6.80
CA PHE A 221 -42.21 4.51 -8.26
C PHE A 221 -43.41 3.87 -8.95
N LYS A 222 -44.04 2.85 -8.36
CA LYS A 222 -45.31 2.30 -8.90
C LYS A 222 -46.47 3.28 -8.84
N LYS A 223 -46.41 4.29 -7.96
CA LYS A 223 -47.41 5.36 -7.89
C LYS A 223 -47.15 6.42 -8.96
N CYS A 224 -45.90 6.85 -9.15
CA CYS A 224 -45.52 7.74 -10.25
C CYS A 224 -45.75 7.13 -11.64
N ASP A 225 -45.53 5.82 -11.82
CA ASP A 225 -45.77 5.13 -13.10
C ASP A 225 -47.25 5.14 -13.53
N LYS A 226 -48.18 5.43 -12.61
CA LYS A 226 -49.60 5.64 -12.94
C LYS A 226 -49.92 7.08 -13.37
N GLU A 227 -49.05 8.03 -13.05
CA GLU A 227 -49.21 9.47 -13.36
C GLU A 227 -48.34 9.90 -14.55
N ASP A 228 -47.21 9.24 -14.79
CA ASP A 228 -46.23 9.59 -15.84
C ASP A 228 -46.31 8.70 -17.11
N LYS A 229 -45.93 9.28 -18.26
CA LYS A 229 -45.87 8.58 -19.57
C LYS A 229 -44.60 7.75 -19.77
N HIS A 230 -43.63 7.79 -18.85
CA HIS A 230 -42.38 7.04 -18.93
C HIS A 230 -42.43 5.78 -18.07
N PRO A 231 -42.30 4.57 -18.65
CA PRO A 231 -42.49 3.34 -17.89
C PRO A 231 -41.44 3.13 -16.80
N TYR A 232 -41.87 2.57 -15.66
CA TYR A 232 -41.08 2.15 -14.48
C TYR A 232 -39.75 1.45 -14.79
N ILE A 233 -39.65 0.81 -15.95
CA ILE A 233 -38.41 0.23 -16.50
C ILE A 233 -37.31 1.28 -16.69
N TRP A 234 -37.62 2.49 -17.14
CA TRP A 234 -36.64 3.56 -17.34
C TRP A 234 -36.00 4.02 -16.04
N ASN A 235 -36.77 4.12 -14.95
CA ASN A 235 -36.22 4.48 -13.64
C ASN A 235 -35.20 3.45 -13.13
N LYS A 236 -35.43 2.16 -13.40
CA LYS A 236 -34.44 1.11 -13.10
C LYS A 236 -33.20 1.21 -13.95
N ILE A 237 -33.37 1.46 -15.26
CA ILE A 237 -32.24 1.62 -16.17
C ILE A 237 -31.38 2.81 -15.77
N VAL A 238 -32.00 3.95 -15.44
CA VAL A 238 -31.28 5.16 -15.00
C VAL A 238 -30.52 4.90 -13.70
N ILE A 239 -31.13 4.25 -12.71
CA ILE A 239 -30.43 3.87 -11.46
C ILE A 239 -29.29 2.90 -11.75
N CYS A 240 -29.51 1.87 -12.56
CA CYS A 240 -28.46 0.91 -12.92
C CYS A 240 -27.30 1.56 -13.67
N VAL A 241 -27.59 2.46 -14.62
CA VAL A 241 -26.57 3.20 -15.38
C VAL A 241 -25.84 4.18 -14.48
N ALA A 242 -26.52 4.87 -13.56
CA ALA A 242 -25.88 5.77 -12.60
C ALA A 242 -24.96 5.00 -11.63
N VAL A 243 -25.41 3.85 -11.11
CA VAL A 243 -24.58 2.98 -10.27
C VAL A 243 -23.40 2.44 -11.06
N ALA A 244 -23.61 1.96 -12.30
CA ALA A 244 -22.53 1.43 -13.14
C ALA A 244 -21.51 2.52 -13.52
N ALA A 245 -21.96 3.72 -13.89
CA ALA A 245 -21.11 4.85 -14.22
C ALA A 245 -20.30 5.33 -13.00
N PHE A 246 -20.92 5.36 -11.82
CA PHE A 246 -20.24 5.67 -10.57
C PHE A 246 -19.19 4.60 -10.21
N PHE A 247 -19.51 3.32 -10.37
CA PHE A 247 -18.54 2.23 -10.21
C PHE A 247 -17.39 2.32 -11.19
N CYS A 248 -17.64 2.56 -12.48
CA CYS A 248 -16.60 2.71 -13.49
C CYS A 248 -15.72 3.94 -13.22
N GLY A 249 -16.32 5.07 -12.82
CA GLY A 249 -15.58 6.29 -12.46
C GLY A 249 -14.68 6.11 -11.24
N ALA A 250 -15.08 5.25 -10.30
CA ALA A 250 -14.27 4.93 -9.13
C ALA A 250 -13.18 3.88 -9.39
N PHE A 251 -13.36 3.01 -10.40
CA PHE A 251 -12.40 1.96 -10.76
C PHE A 251 -11.21 2.46 -11.59
N ILE A 252 -11.40 3.55 -12.35
CA ILE A 252 -10.39 4.07 -13.29
C ILE A 252 -9.16 4.66 -12.58
N PRO A 253 -9.29 5.52 -11.54
CA PRO A 253 -8.14 6.12 -10.87
C PRO A 253 -7.20 5.08 -10.24
N SER A 254 -7.75 4.06 -9.59
CA SER A 254 -6.97 3.00 -8.92
C SER A 254 -6.20 2.09 -9.91
N LEU A 255 -6.59 2.04 -11.19
CA LEU A 255 -5.83 1.37 -12.24
C LEU A 255 -4.67 2.22 -12.78
N THR A 256 -4.74 3.53 -12.59
CA THR A 256 -3.72 4.49 -13.02
C THR A 256 -2.76 4.89 -11.89
N GLU A 257 -3.01 4.43 -10.66
CA GLU A 257 -2.11 4.65 -9.52
C GLU A 257 -0.80 3.85 -9.67
N GLY A 258 0.31 4.57 -9.57
CA GLY A 258 1.68 4.07 -9.71
C GLY A 258 2.33 4.41 -11.06
N GLY A 259 3.64 4.61 -11.04
CA GLY A 259 4.43 5.12 -12.17
C GLY A 259 5.36 6.24 -11.73
N ALA A 260 6.26 6.70 -12.62
CA ALA A 260 7.21 7.77 -12.33
C ALA A 260 6.52 9.11 -11.97
N GLU A 261 5.28 9.31 -12.43
CA GLU A 261 4.50 10.55 -12.26
C GLU A 261 3.39 10.46 -11.18
N ALA A 262 3.28 9.36 -10.43
CA ALA A 262 2.26 9.25 -9.39
C ALA A 262 2.56 10.27 -8.27
N GLU A 263 1.62 11.16 -7.98
CA GLU A 263 1.70 12.11 -6.87
C GLU A 263 1.70 11.30 -5.57
N ARG A 264 2.87 11.28 -4.92
CA ARG A 264 3.12 10.49 -3.73
C ARG A 264 2.49 11.26 -2.57
N CYS A 265 1.43 10.74 -1.97
CA CYS A 265 0.83 11.31 -0.77
C CYS A 265 1.81 11.14 0.42
N ALA A 266 2.84 11.98 0.45
CA ALA A 266 3.83 12.10 1.51
C ALA A 266 3.78 13.47 2.19
N TYR A 267 2.94 14.39 1.70
CA TYR A 267 2.90 15.76 2.17
C TYR A 267 1.47 16.29 2.22
N ASP A 268 0.94 16.42 3.44
CA ASP A 268 -0.10 17.38 3.76
C ASP A 268 0.40 18.16 4.97
N GLU A 269 0.37 19.49 4.90
CA GLU A 269 1.04 20.43 5.83
C GLU A 269 0.54 20.33 7.29
N GLU A 270 -0.51 19.53 7.54
CA GLU A 270 -1.19 19.36 8.83
C GLU A 270 -1.21 17.92 9.38
N TYR A 271 -0.31 17.02 8.96
CA TYR A 271 -0.19 15.73 9.65
C TYR A 271 0.54 15.88 11.00
N ASP A 272 -0.23 16.06 12.07
CA ASP A 272 0.23 16.04 13.47
C ASP A 272 0.70 14.61 13.82
N CYS A 273 1.95 14.30 13.48
CA CYS A 273 2.59 13.04 13.85
C CYS A 273 2.56 12.89 15.37
N GLN A 274 1.68 12.02 15.90
CA GLN A 274 1.61 11.70 17.33
C GLN A 274 2.87 11.00 17.90
N ASN A 275 3.95 10.92 17.11
CA ASN A 275 5.28 10.57 17.57
C ASN A 275 6.25 11.69 17.16
N GLU A 276 6.36 12.71 18.01
CA GLU A 276 7.42 13.72 17.90
C GLU A 276 8.79 13.02 17.73
N PRO A 277 9.69 13.57 16.89
CA PRO A 277 11.04 13.06 16.73
C PRO A 277 11.75 13.02 18.08
N LYS A 278 12.05 11.82 18.58
CA LYS A 278 13.08 11.65 19.60
C LYS A 278 14.41 12.04 18.97
N SER A 279 14.85 13.26 19.25
CA SER A 279 16.04 13.89 18.72
C SER A 279 17.31 13.18 19.19
N ASP A 280 17.91 12.38 18.32
CA ASP A 280 19.37 12.22 18.26
C ASP A 280 19.83 12.79 16.92
N LEU A 281 20.13 14.10 16.94
CA LEU A 281 20.56 14.89 15.76
C LEU A 281 21.87 14.37 15.14
N GLU A 282 22.65 13.57 15.87
CA GLU A 282 23.87 12.93 15.36
C GLU A 282 23.59 11.85 14.31
N LYS A 283 22.39 11.26 14.30
CA LYS A 283 22.10 10.11 13.43
C LYS A 283 21.27 10.44 12.20
N TYR A 284 20.55 11.58 12.21
CA TYR A 284 19.68 12.04 11.12
C TYR A 284 19.66 13.58 11.06
N PRO A 285 20.56 14.21 10.28
CA PRO A 285 20.57 15.66 10.15
C PRO A 285 19.34 16.18 9.40
N VAL A 286 18.96 17.41 9.72
CA VAL A 286 17.84 18.15 9.10
C VAL A 286 18.22 18.51 7.66
N ILE A 287 17.39 18.12 6.70
CA ILE A 287 17.54 18.51 5.28
C ILE A 287 16.73 19.79 5.06
N ASP A 288 17.33 20.81 4.45
CA ASP A 288 16.73 22.12 4.11
C ASP A 288 16.02 22.90 5.24
N GLY A 289 16.41 22.66 6.49
CA GLY A 289 15.84 23.36 7.65
C GLY A 289 14.43 22.90 8.05
N GLN A 290 13.91 21.82 7.47
CA GLN A 290 12.59 21.26 7.80
C GLN A 290 12.68 19.91 8.54
N LYS A 291 11.80 19.71 9.53
CA LYS A 291 11.77 18.50 10.37
C LYS A 291 10.89 17.42 9.71
N TYR A 292 11.48 16.32 9.27
CA TYR A 292 10.74 15.19 8.69
C TYR A 292 10.27 14.21 9.78
N CYS A 293 9.04 13.69 9.67
CA CYS A 293 8.60 12.57 10.48
C CYS A 293 9.29 11.26 10.05
N LYS A 294 9.48 10.37 11.02
CA LYS A 294 10.17 9.07 10.90
C LYS A 294 9.62 8.14 9.80
N ILE A 295 8.45 8.44 9.23
CA ILE A 295 7.75 7.62 8.23
C ILE A 295 8.12 8.02 6.78
N HIS A 296 8.80 9.16 6.57
CA HIS A 296 9.27 9.59 5.24
C HIS A 296 10.77 9.86 5.16
N HIS A 297 11.58 9.31 6.06
CA HIS A 297 13.03 9.41 5.93
C HIS A 297 13.58 8.43 4.89
N LYS A 298 13.14 8.58 3.64
CA LYS A 298 13.88 8.31 2.40
C LYS A 298 13.02 8.69 1.20
N GLU A 299 12.85 9.98 1.04
CA GLU A 299 12.80 10.59 -0.28
C GLU A 299 13.90 11.65 -0.28
N TYR A 300 14.79 11.55 -1.27
CA TYR A 300 15.92 12.44 -1.52
C TYR A 300 17.14 12.35 -0.61
N ALA A 301 17.62 11.12 -0.38
CA ALA A 301 19.06 10.93 -0.15
C ALA A 301 19.59 10.11 -1.33
N ALA A 302 20.16 10.83 -2.30
CA ALA A 302 21.26 10.44 -3.19
C ALA A 302 21.26 9.02 -3.77
N ASP A 303 21.37 8.93 -5.10
CA ASP A 303 21.54 7.68 -5.85
C ASP A 303 22.57 6.76 -5.16
N LEU A 304 22.06 5.68 -4.55
CA LEU A 304 22.85 4.70 -3.82
C LEU A 304 23.69 3.91 -4.82
N ILE A 305 24.97 4.22 -4.87
CA ILE A 305 25.96 3.45 -5.60
C ILE A 305 26.24 2.16 -4.82
N TYR A 306 25.69 1.03 -5.30
CA TYR A 306 25.90 -0.28 -4.67
C TYR A 306 27.24 -0.88 -5.09
N SER A 307 27.81 -1.68 -4.18
CA SER A 307 28.96 -2.52 -4.49
C SER A 307 28.63 -4.00 -4.30
N GLU A 308 28.76 -4.78 -5.38
CA GLU A 308 28.93 -6.23 -5.32
C GLU A 308 30.40 -6.54 -5.65
N ASP A 309 31.04 -7.41 -4.88
CA ASP A 309 32.44 -7.86 -5.04
C ASP A 309 33.52 -6.75 -5.03
N GLY A 310 33.22 -5.61 -4.41
CA GLY A 310 34.12 -4.46 -4.37
C GLY A 310 34.13 -3.64 -5.66
N VAL A 311 33.18 -3.84 -6.57
CA VAL A 311 32.99 -3.00 -7.76
C VAL A 311 31.90 -1.99 -7.47
N ILE A 312 32.15 -0.71 -7.72
CA ILE A 312 31.20 0.39 -7.57
C ILE A 312 30.30 0.43 -8.81
N THR A 313 29.02 0.08 -8.67
CA THR A 313 28.06 0.14 -9.78
C THR A 313 27.19 1.39 -9.62
N ALA A 314 27.57 2.48 -10.29
CA ALA A 314 26.70 3.64 -10.44
C ALA A 314 25.66 3.32 -11.54
N LEU A 315 24.42 3.06 -11.15
CA LEU A 315 23.32 2.92 -12.12
C LEU A 315 22.65 4.28 -12.31
N PRO A 316 22.77 4.85 -13.50
CA PRO A 316 21.58 5.22 -14.22
C PRO A 316 21.51 4.34 -15.48
N GLU A 317 20.61 3.36 -15.49
CA GLU A 317 20.18 2.81 -16.78
C GLU A 317 19.36 3.90 -17.48
N LEU A 318 20.00 4.59 -18.44
CA LEU A 318 19.27 5.43 -19.39
C LEU A 318 18.36 4.54 -20.25
N PRO A 319 17.12 4.97 -20.54
CA PRO A 319 16.31 4.34 -21.57
C PRO A 319 17.10 4.25 -22.89
N GLU A 320 16.97 3.15 -23.62
CA GLU A 320 17.62 2.99 -24.93
C GLU A 320 17.31 4.18 -25.85
N GLY A 321 18.34 5.00 -26.16
CA GLY A 321 18.25 6.08 -27.16
C GLY A 321 18.49 7.50 -26.65
N GLU A 322 18.72 7.72 -25.36
CA GLU A 322 19.07 9.07 -24.84
C GLU A 322 20.58 9.24 -24.63
N ALA A 323 21.09 10.43 -24.95
CA ALA A 323 22.50 10.80 -24.71
C ALA A 323 22.72 11.09 -23.22
N TRP A 324 23.90 10.71 -22.70
CA TRP A 324 24.32 11.04 -21.35
C TRP A 324 24.33 12.56 -21.16
N GLN A 325 23.53 13.08 -20.24
CA GLN A 325 23.65 14.48 -19.80
C GLN A 325 24.69 14.56 -18.68
N GLU A 326 25.45 15.66 -18.65
CA GLU A 326 26.41 15.96 -17.57
C GLU A 326 25.69 15.97 -16.22
N GLY A 327 26.32 15.40 -15.20
CA GLY A 327 25.71 15.29 -13.87
C GLY A 327 26.73 15.06 -12.76
N GLU A 328 26.25 15.27 -11.54
CA GLU A 328 27.01 15.10 -10.30
C GLU A 328 26.10 14.44 -9.26
N VAL A 329 26.63 13.48 -8.50
CA VAL A 329 25.94 12.87 -7.35
C VAL A 329 26.90 12.62 -6.20
N ASP A 330 26.52 13.11 -5.02
CA ASP A 330 27.16 12.75 -3.75
C ASP A 330 26.53 11.46 -3.22
N GLY A 331 27.33 10.55 -2.67
CA GLY A 331 26.87 9.26 -2.18
C GLY A 331 27.72 8.72 -1.03
N PHE A 332 27.28 7.60 -0.47
CA PHE A 332 28.00 6.87 0.57
C PHE A 332 28.18 5.42 0.14
N LEU A 333 29.43 4.96 0.10
CA LEU A 333 29.73 3.55 -0.13
C LEU A 333 29.51 2.79 1.16
N LYS A 334 28.45 1.99 1.17
CA LYS A 334 28.12 1.14 2.31
C LYS A 334 28.73 -0.25 2.15
N THR A 335 30.06 -0.32 2.22
CA THR A 335 30.78 -1.55 2.57
C THR A 335 31.06 -1.55 4.09
N GLU A 336 31.79 -2.52 4.63
CA GLU A 336 32.18 -2.57 6.07
C GLU A 336 32.96 -1.31 6.57
N THR A 337 33.17 -0.29 5.74
CA THR A 337 34.19 0.74 5.92
C THR A 337 33.76 2.20 5.86
N ASP A 338 32.46 2.53 5.68
CA ASP A 338 31.89 3.90 5.76
C ASP A 338 32.76 4.96 5.02
N ALA A 339 32.70 5.00 3.69
CA ALA A 339 33.40 5.99 2.86
C ALA A 339 32.43 6.97 2.18
N LYS A 340 32.81 8.25 2.13
CA LYS A 340 32.09 9.29 1.38
C LYS A 340 32.56 9.32 -0.07
N VAL A 341 31.62 9.50 -0.98
CA VAL A 341 31.89 9.44 -2.41
C VAL A 341 31.20 10.58 -3.12
N LYS A 342 31.87 11.16 -4.11
CA LYS A 342 31.29 12.12 -5.05
C LYS A 342 31.59 11.65 -6.47
N LEU A 343 30.57 11.54 -7.30
CA LEU A 343 30.67 11.12 -8.69
C LEU A 343 30.28 12.29 -9.58
N GLU A 344 31.13 12.67 -10.51
CA GLU A 344 30.89 13.67 -11.57
C GLU A 344 31.08 12.97 -12.92
N TRP A 345 30.24 13.22 -13.92
CA TRP A 345 30.42 12.62 -15.24
C TRP A 345 30.09 13.58 -16.38
N ASN A 346 30.74 13.35 -17.52
CA ASN A 346 30.47 13.99 -18.80
C ASN A 346 30.35 12.93 -19.92
N GLU A 347 30.23 13.35 -21.18
CA GLU A 347 30.07 12.44 -22.32
C GLU A 347 31.22 11.43 -22.52
N THR A 348 32.40 11.69 -21.94
CA THR A 348 33.65 10.94 -22.18
C THR A 348 34.33 10.40 -20.92
N GLU A 349 34.06 10.98 -19.75
CA GLU A 349 34.78 10.73 -18.51
C GLU A 349 33.83 10.60 -17.32
N VAL A 350 34.19 9.72 -16.40
CA VAL A 350 33.57 9.60 -15.08
C VAL A 350 34.64 9.88 -14.05
N LYS A 351 34.39 10.87 -13.20
CA LYS A 351 35.27 11.29 -12.12
C LYS A 351 34.67 10.88 -10.78
N LEU A 352 35.43 10.13 -10.01
CA LEU A 352 35.04 9.65 -8.69
C LEU A 352 35.99 10.22 -7.64
N THR A 353 35.47 10.98 -6.70
CA THR A 353 36.19 11.43 -5.52
C THR A 353 35.78 10.54 -4.35
N VAL A 354 36.75 9.91 -3.68
CA VAL A 354 36.51 9.04 -2.53
C VAL A 354 37.27 9.58 -1.33
N GLU A 355 36.56 9.78 -0.23
CA GLU A 355 37.11 10.11 1.08
C GLU A 355 36.91 8.92 2.01
N SER A 356 38.03 8.29 2.40
CA SER A 356 38.03 7.08 3.24
C SER A 356 38.47 7.40 4.66
N GLU A 357 37.65 7.09 5.66
CA GLU A 357 38.01 7.27 7.08
C GLU A 357 38.94 6.15 7.63
N LYS A 358 39.24 5.12 6.82
CA LYS A 358 40.10 3.98 7.15
C LYS A 358 41.12 3.72 6.05
N ALA A 359 42.28 3.17 6.40
CA ALA A 359 43.28 2.73 5.42
C ALA A 359 42.83 1.41 4.78
N GLN A 360 42.68 1.37 3.45
CA GLN A 360 42.14 0.22 2.72
C GLN A 360 42.38 0.30 1.21
N ASP A 361 42.29 -0.84 0.53
CA ASP A 361 42.27 -0.91 -0.93
C ASP A 361 40.81 -0.98 -1.41
N ILE A 362 40.41 -0.05 -2.29
CA ILE A 362 39.08 -0.02 -2.90
C ILE A 362 39.26 -0.29 -4.41
N LYS A 363 38.50 -1.25 -4.93
CA LYS A 363 38.39 -1.47 -6.37
C LYS A 363 37.31 -0.56 -6.95
N ILE A 364 37.61 0.08 -8.07
CA ILE A 364 36.75 1.06 -8.71
C ILE A 364 36.76 0.73 -10.20
N GLY A 365 35.59 0.66 -10.83
CA GLY A 365 35.53 0.35 -12.25
C GLY A 365 34.16 0.61 -12.85
N ILE A 366 34.13 0.73 -14.18
CA ILE A 366 32.89 0.88 -14.95
C ILE A 366 32.45 -0.51 -15.44
N SER A 367 31.15 -0.81 -15.37
CA SER A 367 30.61 -2.07 -15.89
C SER A 367 30.90 -2.20 -17.39
N GLY A 368 31.71 -3.19 -17.78
CA GLY A 368 32.17 -3.39 -19.16
C GLY A 368 33.33 -2.49 -19.62
N GLY A 369 33.93 -1.70 -18.72
CA GLY A 369 35.04 -0.77 -19.00
C GLY A 369 36.30 -1.01 -18.15
N GLU A 370 37.13 0.02 -18.01
CA GLU A 370 38.39 -0.03 -17.23
C GLU A 370 38.13 -0.20 -15.72
N GLN A 371 39.00 -0.96 -15.06
CA GLN A 371 38.99 -1.17 -13.61
C GLN A 371 40.35 -0.80 -13.01
N GLN A 372 40.34 -0.08 -11.90
CA GLN A 372 41.53 0.32 -11.15
C GLN A 372 41.37 -0.02 -9.67
N THR A 373 42.47 -0.42 -9.04
CA THR A 373 42.53 -0.62 -7.57
C THR A 373 43.29 0.54 -6.97
N VAL A 374 42.68 1.22 -6.01
CA VAL A 374 43.25 2.40 -5.37
C VAL A 374 43.37 2.15 -3.88
N SER A 375 44.61 2.25 -3.38
CA SER A 375 44.94 2.16 -1.96
C SER A 375 44.73 3.52 -1.31
N PHE A 376 44.04 3.56 -0.18
CA PHE A 376 43.78 4.75 0.63
C PHE A 376 44.47 4.62 1.99
N GLU A 377 45.09 5.70 2.45
CA GLU A 377 45.48 5.87 3.85
C GLU A 377 44.30 6.43 4.67
N LYS A 378 44.43 6.37 6.00
CA LYS A 378 43.35 6.80 6.91
C LYS A 378 43.09 8.30 6.78
N GLY A 379 41.88 8.70 6.40
CA GLY A 379 41.49 10.10 6.22
C GLY A 379 42.02 10.71 4.92
N GLU A 380 42.43 9.88 3.95
CA GLU A 380 42.92 10.31 2.66
C GLU A 380 41.75 10.48 1.66
N THR A 381 41.78 11.57 0.92
CA THR A 381 40.88 11.83 -0.22
C THR A 381 41.64 11.60 -1.51
N LYS A 382 41.11 10.77 -2.41
CA LYS A 382 41.66 10.60 -3.77
C LYS A 382 40.60 10.82 -4.83
N GLU A 383 41.03 11.39 -5.94
CA GLU A 383 40.27 11.46 -7.17
C GLU A 383 40.71 10.36 -8.13
N VAL A 384 39.75 9.67 -8.73
CA VAL A 384 39.94 8.61 -9.71
C VAL A 384 39.14 8.99 -10.94
N VAL A 385 39.82 9.16 -12.07
CA VAL A 385 39.19 9.45 -13.36
C VAL A 385 39.19 8.16 -14.16
N LEU A 386 38.01 7.75 -14.60
CA LEU A 386 37.81 6.58 -15.46
C LEU A 386 37.24 7.05 -16.79
N THR A 387 37.90 6.68 -17.86
CA THR A 387 37.47 6.97 -19.23
C THR A 387 36.70 5.76 -19.76
N ARG A 388 35.68 6.01 -20.58
CA ARG A 388 34.91 4.92 -21.22
C ARG A 388 35.72 4.17 -22.27
#